data_AF-A0A0H4XDJ3-F1
#
_entry.id   AF-A0A0H4XDJ3-F1
#
_cell.length_a   1.000
_cell.length_b   1.000
_cell.length_c   1.000
_cell.angle_alpha   90.00
_cell.angle_beta   90.00
_cell.angle_gamma   90.00
#
_symmetry.space_group_name_H-M   'P 1'
#
loop_
_entity.id
_entity.type
_entity.pdbx_description
1 polymer ?
#
loop_
_entity_poly.entity_id
_entity_poly.type
_entity_poly.pdbx_seq_one_letter_code
_entity_poly.pdbx_strand_id
1 'polypeptide(L)'
;MRYALLAVSLSVFVGCTHSARRVEPVELAPADLAQRAAMEAWSISMPFEQGQDGTELVLALLDRAEASGARYVSDVQVVFMTKQDGQPLECTTRLVPESEFIETQEVPSEQEVDPKAPTALKGFTFSALEFGCDAVASSRLIRQRRSLPSSVPPAQETQAAASRPSRSGNSCAYTRVEHALTRYAFQEDVGYVPPIPYLIQQARPAMALEEAHAVCVPASPHGPTNNRIEAVVHGGSGPRAALEAAHRVHPVRMYL
;
A
#
# COMPACT_ATOMS: atom_id res chain seq x y z
N MET A 1 -43.84 -29.19 -60.05
CA MET A 1 -43.02 -28.02 -59.67
C MET A 1 -43.43 -27.59 -58.27
N ARG A 2 -42.58 -27.82 -57.26
CA ARG A 2 -42.84 -27.47 -55.85
C ARG A 2 -41.77 -26.47 -55.43
N TYR A 3 -42.19 -25.26 -55.08
CA TYR A 3 -41.30 -24.18 -54.63
C TYR A 3 -41.02 -24.38 -53.13
N ALA A 4 -39.74 -24.50 -52.78
CA ALA A 4 -39.28 -24.51 -51.40
C ALA A 4 -39.12 -23.07 -50.91
N LEU A 5 -39.89 -22.68 -49.90
CA LEU A 5 -39.77 -21.39 -49.20
C LEU A 5 -38.63 -21.50 -48.17
N LEU A 6 -37.49 -20.89 -48.48
CA LEU A 6 -36.39 -20.66 -47.55
C LEU A 6 -36.74 -19.49 -46.63
N ALA A 7 -37.07 -19.78 -45.37
CA ALA A 7 -37.21 -18.79 -44.32
C ALA A 7 -35.81 -18.42 -43.79
N VAL A 8 -35.32 -17.24 -44.14
CA VAL A 8 -34.08 -16.67 -43.60
C VAL A 8 -34.41 -16.00 -42.27
N SER A 9 -34.10 -16.69 -41.16
CA SER A 9 -34.19 -16.14 -39.81
C SER A 9 -33.03 -15.17 -39.57
N LEU A 10 -33.30 -13.87 -39.68
CA LEU A 10 -32.36 -12.79 -39.40
C LEU A 10 -32.23 -12.61 -37.88
N SER A 11 -31.26 -13.29 -37.26
CA SER A 11 -30.92 -13.11 -35.85
C SER A 11 -30.22 -11.76 -35.66
N VAL A 12 -30.97 -10.73 -35.27
CA VAL A 12 -30.41 -9.45 -34.83
C VAL A 12 -29.75 -9.68 -33.48
N PHE A 13 -28.44 -9.90 -33.47
CA PHE A 13 -27.65 -9.78 -32.25
C PHE A 13 -27.71 -8.31 -31.80
N VAL A 14 -28.62 -8.01 -30.88
CA VAL A 14 -28.55 -6.79 -30.08
C VAL A 14 -27.33 -6.96 -29.18
N GLY A 15 -26.16 -6.62 -29.71
CA GLY A 15 -24.95 -6.49 -28.92
C GLY A 15 -25.21 -5.37 -27.91
N CYS A 16 -25.48 -5.75 -26.66
CA CYS A 16 -25.35 -4.82 -25.55
C CYS A 16 -23.88 -4.37 -25.53
N THR A 17 -23.57 -3.29 -26.22
CA THR A 17 -22.35 -2.53 -25.97
C THR A 17 -22.47 -2.03 -24.54
N HIS A 18 -22.01 -2.84 -23.58
CA HIS A 18 -21.74 -2.37 -22.23
C HIS A 18 -20.71 -1.27 -22.40
N SER A 19 -21.17 -0.02 -22.51
CA SER A 19 -20.34 1.13 -22.17
C SER A 19 -19.83 0.82 -20.78
N ALA A 20 -18.57 0.38 -20.71
CA ALA A 20 -17.84 0.31 -19.47
C ALA A 20 -17.91 1.72 -18.89
N ARG A 21 -18.84 1.94 -17.97
CA ARG A 21 -18.99 3.19 -17.26
C ARG A 21 -17.65 3.36 -16.58
N ARG A 22 -16.86 4.35 -17.00
CA ARG A 22 -15.61 4.67 -16.30
C ARG A 22 -16.03 5.01 -14.88
N VAL A 23 -15.74 4.11 -13.95
CA VAL A 23 -15.92 4.36 -12.53
C VAL A 23 -14.86 5.42 -12.20
N GLU A 24 -15.31 6.58 -11.76
CA GLU A 24 -14.38 7.59 -11.24
C GLU A 24 -13.70 7.00 -10.00
N PRO A 25 -12.37 7.10 -9.88
CA PRO A 25 -11.67 6.66 -8.68
C PRO A 25 -12.26 7.32 -7.44
N VAL A 26 -12.35 6.57 -6.35
CA VAL A 26 -12.79 7.12 -5.07
C VAL A 26 -11.75 8.11 -4.57
N GLU A 27 -12.23 9.24 -4.03
CA GLU A 27 -11.38 10.22 -3.38
C GLU A 27 -11.37 10.00 -1.87
N LEU A 28 -10.21 10.13 -1.26
CA LEU A 28 -10.12 10.23 0.19
C LEU A 28 -10.49 11.66 0.59
N ALA A 29 -11.50 11.81 1.45
CA ALA A 29 -11.93 13.11 1.92
C ALA A 29 -12.24 13.07 3.42
N PRO A 30 -11.96 14.14 4.16
CA PRO A 30 -12.43 14.24 5.53
C PRO A 30 -13.96 14.21 5.57
N ALA A 31 -14.50 13.66 6.65
CA ALA A 31 -15.93 13.36 6.79
C ALA A 31 -16.82 14.61 6.62
N ASP A 32 -16.30 15.80 6.96
CA ASP A 32 -17.02 17.06 6.87
C ASP A 32 -17.25 17.51 5.41
N LEU A 33 -16.36 17.16 4.49
CA LEU A 33 -16.48 17.46 3.07
C LEU A 33 -17.59 16.61 2.44
N ALA A 34 -17.67 15.33 2.83
CA ALA A 34 -18.68 14.40 2.34
C ALA A 34 -20.08 14.68 2.90
N GLN A 35 -20.17 15.09 4.19
CA GLN A 35 -21.43 15.54 4.79
C GLN A 35 -22.00 16.78 4.09
N ARG A 36 -21.15 17.74 3.70
CA ARG A 36 -21.59 18.92 2.92
C ARG A 36 -22.18 18.56 1.56
N ALA A 37 -21.79 17.42 1.00
CA ALA A 37 -22.33 16.91 -0.26
C ALA A 37 -23.67 16.16 -0.10
N ALA A 38 -24.23 16.08 1.11
CA ALA A 38 -25.48 15.39 1.44
C ALA A 38 -25.51 13.92 0.97
N MET A 39 -24.36 13.27 0.97
CA MET A 39 -24.23 11.86 0.59
C MET A 39 -24.55 10.97 1.79
N GLU A 40 -25.26 9.87 1.55
CA GLU A 40 -25.50 8.86 2.58
C GLU A 40 -24.18 8.18 2.94
N ALA A 41 -23.86 8.20 4.24
CA ALA A 41 -22.67 7.57 4.80
C ALA A 41 -23.01 6.16 5.28
N TRP A 42 -22.13 5.21 4.99
CA TRP A 42 -22.25 3.83 5.47
C TRP A 42 -20.86 3.23 5.72
N SER A 43 -20.76 2.23 6.58
CA SER A 43 -19.47 1.61 6.92
C SER A 43 -19.15 0.43 6.00
N ILE A 44 -17.91 0.38 5.54
CA ILE A 44 -17.35 -0.78 4.86
C ILE A 44 -16.31 -1.43 5.77
N SER A 45 -16.32 -2.76 5.84
CA SER A 45 -15.40 -3.54 6.65
C SER A 45 -14.93 -4.76 5.87
N MET A 46 -13.63 -5.04 5.91
CA MET A 46 -13.05 -6.24 5.30
C MET A 46 -12.21 -6.99 6.32
N PRO A 47 -12.51 -8.27 6.59
CA PRO A 47 -11.68 -9.10 7.44
C PRO A 47 -10.31 -9.33 6.79
N PHE A 48 -9.28 -9.51 7.61
CA PHE A 48 -7.95 -9.90 7.14
C PHE A 48 -7.31 -10.95 8.05
N GLU A 49 -6.39 -11.73 7.49
CA GLU A 49 -5.71 -12.84 8.18
C GLU A 49 -4.25 -12.47 8.54
N GLN A 50 -3.53 -13.42 9.13
CA GLN A 50 -2.11 -13.22 9.47
C GLN A 50 -1.24 -13.08 8.22
N GLY A 51 -0.20 -12.27 8.31
CA GLY A 51 0.79 -12.09 7.24
C GLY A 51 0.33 -11.17 6.11
N GLN A 52 -0.78 -10.46 6.27
CA GLN A 52 -1.38 -9.69 5.19
C GLN A 52 -0.70 -8.32 5.02
N ASP A 53 -0.51 -7.94 3.76
CA ASP A 53 0.10 -6.66 3.37
C ASP A 53 -0.92 -5.51 3.51
N GLY A 54 -0.59 -4.52 4.32
CA GLY A 54 -1.40 -3.35 4.61
C GLY A 54 -1.62 -2.48 3.38
N THR A 55 -0.65 -2.37 2.47
CA THR A 55 -0.83 -1.67 1.19
C THR A 55 -1.89 -2.38 0.35
N GLU A 56 -1.79 -3.71 0.23
CA GLU A 56 -2.80 -4.48 -0.52
C GLU A 56 -4.18 -4.39 0.12
N LEU A 57 -4.27 -4.40 1.46
CA LEU A 57 -5.52 -4.24 2.20
C LEU A 57 -6.20 -2.90 1.95
N VAL A 58 -5.44 -1.81 1.98
CA VAL A 58 -5.97 -0.47 1.71
C VAL A 58 -6.46 -0.38 0.28
N LEU A 59 -5.67 -0.84 -0.69
CA LEU A 59 -6.08 -0.81 -2.10
C LEU A 59 -7.33 -1.67 -2.36
N ALA A 60 -7.42 -2.85 -1.75
CA ALA A 60 -8.58 -3.71 -1.89
C ALA A 60 -9.85 -3.12 -1.25
N LEU A 61 -9.71 -2.39 -0.14
CA LEU A 61 -10.81 -1.64 0.47
C LEU A 61 -11.33 -0.55 -0.47
N LEU A 62 -10.42 0.21 -1.07
CA LEU A 62 -10.74 1.30 -2.00
C LEU A 62 -11.39 0.76 -3.27
N ASP A 63 -10.84 -0.32 -3.85
CA ASP A 63 -11.43 -0.99 -5.01
C ASP A 63 -12.86 -1.47 -4.70
N ARG A 64 -13.11 -1.98 -3.47
CA ARG A 64 -14.45 -2.38 -3.04
C ARG A 64 -15.39 -1.18 -2.89
N ALA A 65 -14.91 -0.05 -2.37
CA ALA A 65 -15.68 1.19 -2.30
C ALA A 65 -16.03 1.69 -3.70
N GLU A 66 -15.07 1.75 -4.63
CA GLU A 66 -15.29 2.13 -6.03
C GLU A 66 -16.32 1.22 -6.72
N ALA A 67 -16.20 -0.09 -6.52
CA ALA A 67 -17.11 -1.06 -7.11
C ALA A 67 -18.56 -0.94 -6.58
N SER A 68 -18.73 -0.33 -5.39
CA SER A 68 -20.05 0.02 -4.83
C SER A 68 -20.62 1.34 -5.35
N GLY A 69 -19.85 2.07 -6.17
CA GLY A 69 -20.18 3.40 -6.68
C GLY A 69 -19.93 4.52 -5.68
N ALA A 70 -19.12 4.27 -4.66
CA ALA A 70 -18.70 5.29 -3.71
C ALA A 70 -18.04 6.48 -4.42
N ARG A 71 -18.20 7.67 -3.86
CA ARG A 71 -17.48 8.86 -4.32
C ARG A 71 -16.34 9.23 -3.38
N TYR A 72 -16.61 9.15 -2.08
CA TYR A 72 -15.63 9.45 -1.05
C TYR A 72 -15.46 8.29 -0.08
N VAL A 73 -14.25 8.17 0.45
CA VAL A 73 -13.92 7.34 1.60
C VAL A 73 -13.29 8.23 2.67
N SER A 74 -13.70 8.02 3.92
CA SER A 74 -13.17 8.71 5.11
C SER A 74 -12.92 7.71 6.24
N ASP A 75 -12.20 8.15 7.27
CA ASP A 75 -12.01 7.40 8.51
C ASP A 75 -11.46 5.99 8.30
N VAL A 76 -10.50 5.85 7.38
CA VAL A 76 -9.85 4.57 7.11
C VAL A 76 -9.07 4.15 8.35
N GLN A 77 -9.27 2.94 8.82
CA GLN A 77 -8.63 2.43 10.01
C GLN A 77 -8.42 0.92 9.94
N VAL A 78 -7.35 0.44 10.56
CA VAL A 78 -7.03 -0.97 10.69
C VAL A 78 -7.27 -1.37 12.14
N VAL A 79 -8.09 -2.40 12.33
CA VAL A 79 -8.54 -2.85 13.63
C VAL A 79 -8.00 -4.25 13.89
N PHE A 80 -7.30 -4.37 15.01
CA PHE A 80 -6.65 -5.59 15.48
C PHE A 80 -7.37 -6.10 16.73
N MET A 81 -7.67 -7.40 16.72
CA MET A 81 -8.20 -8.10 17.88
C MET A 81 -7.05 -8.81 18.57
N THR A 82 -6.77 -8.41 19.81
CA THR A 82 -5.69 -9.00 20.61
C THR A 82 -6.19 -9.35 22.02
N LYS A 83 -5.33 -9.97 22.83
CA LYS A 83 -5.61 -10.30 24.22
C LYS A 83 -4.46 -9.84 25.10
N GLN A 84 -4.79 -9.19 26.21
CA GLN A 84 -3.83 -8.83 27.25
C GLN A 84 -4.34 -9.37 28.58
N ASP A 85 -3.52 -10.17 29.27
CA ASP A 85 -3.88 -10.79 30.55
C ASP A 85 -5.25 -11.53 30.53
N GLY A 86 -5.58 -12.12 29.37
CA GLY A 86 -6.84 -12.82 29.14
C GLY A 86 -8.03 -11.93 28.77
N GLN A 87 -7.91 -10.60 28.88
CA GLN A 87 -8.94 -9.66 28.43
C GLN A 87 -8.81 -9.41 26.92
N PRO A 88 -9.90 -9.56 26.13
CA PRO A 88 -9.89 -9.21 24.73
C PRO A 88 -9.87 -7.69 24.55
N LEU A 89 -9.01 -7.22 23.66
CA LEU A 89 -8.83 -5.82 23.31
C LEU A 89 -9.03 -5.61 21.82
N GLU A 90 -9.59 -4.46 21.48
CA GLU A 90 -9.67 -3.93 20.12
C GLU A 90 -8.69 -2.76 19.99
N CYS A 91 -7.65 -2.95 19.20
CA CYS A 91 -6.62 -1.94 18.93
C CYS A 91 -6.79 -1.38 17.52
N THR A 92 -6.93 -0.05 17.41
CA THR A 92 -7.22 0.64 16.15
C THR A 92 -6.07 1.55 15.76
N THR A 93 -5.60 1.45 14.52
CA THR A 93 -4.68 2.40 13.88
C THR A 93 -5.40 3.12 12.76
N ARG A 94 -5.42 4.46 12.79
CA ARG A 94 -6.10 5.26 11.74
C ARG A 94 -5.12 5.58 10.61
N LEU A 95 -5.60 5.56 9.38
CA LEU A 95 -4.88 6.06 8.21
C LEU A 95 -5.42 7.44 7.87
N VAL A 96 -4.60 8.47 8.08
CA VAL A 96 -4.97 9.87 7.91
C VAL A 96 -4.28 10.46 6.68
N PRO A 97 -4.88 11.44 5.98
CA PRO A 97 -4.19 12.17 4.93
C PRO A 97 -2.93 12.85 5.48
N GLU A 98 -1.82 12.82 4.73
CA GLU A 98 -0.56 13.50 5.11
C GLU A 98 -0.78 15.00 5.39
N SER A 99 -1.68 15.66 4.64
CA SER A 99 -2.02 17.07 4.86
C SER A 99 -2.72 17.36 6.19
N GLU A 100 -3.31 16.34 6.81
CA GLU A 100 -3.97 16.43 8.13
C GLU A 100 -3.06 15.97 9.26
N PHE A 101 -1.87 15.46 8.92
CA PHE A 101 -0.84 15.13 9.89
C PHE A 101 -0.18 16.40 10.40
N ILE A 102 -0.88 17.12 11.27
CA ILE A 102 -0.24 18.11 12.12
C ILE A 102 0.53 17.30 13.16
N GLU A 103 1.85 17.48 13.20
CA GLU A 103 2.81 16.93 14.16
C GLU A 103 2.55 17.43 15.60
N THR A 104 1.29 17.52 16.00
CA THR A 104 0.79 17.77 17.35
C THR A 104 0.22 16.46 17.90
N GLN A 105 0.96 15.37 17.76
CA GLN A 105 0.81 14.29 18.72
C GLN A 105 1.87 14.54 19.78
N GLU A 106 1.39 14.95 20.97
CA GLU A 106 2.10 14.72 22.21
C GLU A 106 2.64 13.30 22.11
N VAL A 107 3.96 13.15 21.89
CA VAL A 107 4.66 11.91 22.20
C VAL A 107 4.11 11.55 23.56
N PRO A 108 3.43 10.40 23.73
CA PRO A 108 2.99 9.99 25.04
C PRO A 108 4.17 10.19 25.94
N SER A 109 4.05 11.09 26.92
CA SER A 109 5.15 11.36 27.85
C SER A 109 5.69 10.00 28.26
N GLU A 110 7.02 9.88 28.45
CA GLU A 110 7.73 8.72 29.00
C GLU A 110 7.22 8.27 30.40
N GLN A 111 5.98 8.60 30.72
CA GLN A 111 5.10 8.05 31.73
C GLN A 111 4.94 6.54 31.49
N GLU A 112 5.96 5.83 31.96
CA GLU A 112 5.92 4.44 32.38
C GLU A 112 5.19 3.57 31.35
N VAL A 113 5.84 3.40 30.20
CA VAL A 113 5.53 2.31 29.27
C VAL A 113 5.63 1.03 30.09
N ASP A 114 4.49 0.53 30.58
CA ASP A 114 4.42 -0.83 31.10
C ASP A 114 4.94 -1.71 29.97
N PRO A 115 6.08 -2.42 30.15
CA PRO A 115 6.63 -3.27 29.09
C PRO A 115 5.66 -4.39 28.68
N LYS A 116 4.54 -4.57 29.40
CA LYS A 116 3.46 -5.50 29.08
C LYS A 116 2.22 -4.87 28.44
N ALA A 117 2.19 -3.55 28.22
CA ALA A 117 1.07 -2.91 27.54
C ALA A 117 0.93 -3.44 26.10
N PRO A 118 -0.29 -3.59 25.55
CA PRO A 118 -0.50 -4.12 24.21
C PRO A 118 -0.04 -3.12 23.15
N THR A 119 0.04 -1.84 23.52
CA THR A 119 0.63 -0.75 22.74
C THR A 119 2.16 -0.68 22.84
N ALA A 120 2.82 -1.68 23.44
CA ALA A 120 4.27 -1.73 23.47
C ALA A 120 4.83 -1.71 22.04
N LEU A 121 5.76 -0.80 21.83
CA LEU A 121 6.48 -0.62 20.58
C LEU A 121 7.69 -1.57 20.53
N LYS A 122 7.82 -2.34 19.46
CA LYS A 122 8.92 -3.27 19.18
C LYS A 122 9.62 -2.88 17.88
N GLY A 123 10.94 -3.03 17.86
CA GLY A 123 11.71 -2.88 16.64
C GLY A 123 11.47 -4.05 15.69
N PHE A 124 11.16 -3.74 14.45
CA PHE A 124 10.92 -4.69 13.36
C PHE A 124 11.81 -4.32 12.18
N THR A 125 12.36 -5.33 11.50
CA THR A 125 13.10 -5.16 10.26
C THR A 125 12.43 -5.91 9.13
N PHE A 126 12.23 -5.26 7.99
CA PHE A 126 11.79 -5.93 6.77
C PHE A 126 12.71 -5.58 5.61
N SER A 127 12.73 -6.47 4.61
CA SER A 127 13.46 -6.24 3.37
C SER A 127 12.50 -5.89 2.25
N ALA A 128 12.72 -4.76 1.58
CA ALA A 128 12.04 -4.40 0.33
C ALA A 128 13.01 -4.44 -0.85
N LEU A 129 12.50 -4.64 -2.06
CA LEU A 129 13.27 -4.43 -3.29
C LEU A 129 13.00 -3.00 -3.77
N GLU A 130 14.02 -2.15 -3.73
CA GLU A 130 13.94 -0.79 -4.21
C GLU A 130 14.73 -0.64 -5.50
N PHE A 131 14.20 0.14 -6.45
CA PHE A 131 14.91 0.43 -7.69
C PHE A 131 15.67 1.75 -7.54
N GLY A 132 16.99 1.67 -7.52
CA GLY A 132 17.89 2.83 -7.40
C GLY A 132 18.82 2.95 -8.60
N CYS A 133 19.29 4.17 -8.85
CA CYS A 133 20.36 4.44 -9.82
C CYS A 133 21.56 5.05 -9.09
N ASP A 134 22.62 4.26 -8.92
CA ASP A 134 23.85 4.71 -8.25
C ASP A 134 24.90 5.14 -9.28
N ALA A 135 25.64 6.21 -8.96
CA ALA A 135 26.79 6.63 -9.74
C ALA A 135 27.96 5.66 -9.48
N VAL A 136 28.25 4.79 -10.44
CA VAL A 136 29.37 3.86 -10.37
C VAL A 136 30.62 4.55 -10.92
N ALA A 137 31.62 4.74 -10.06
CA ALA A 137 32.94 5.18 -10.48
C ALA A 137 33.69 4.02 -11.15
N SER A 138 33.69 3.98 -12.50
CA SER A 138 34.46 2.97 -13.23
C SER A 138 35.91 3.44 -13.41
N SER A 139 36.86 2.83 -12.68
CA SER A 139 38.29 3.02 -12.91
C SER A 139 38.74 2.11 -14.07
N ARG A 140 38.77 2.64 -15.30
CA ARG A 140 39.47 1.96 -16.40
C ARG A 140 40.97 2.14 -16.22
N LEU A 141 41.66 1.09 -15.78
CA LEU A 141 43.12 0.98 -15.90
C LEU A 141 43.48 0.80 -17.38
N ILE A 142 43.76 1.91 -18.07
CA ILE A 142 44.36 1.85 -19.41
C ILE A 142 45.85 1.53 -19.22
N ARG A 143 46.23 0.27 -19.48
CA ARG A 143 47.64 -0.11 -19.58
C ARG A 143 48.22 0.46 -20.88
N GLN A 144 48.76 1.68 -20.83
CA GLN A 144 49.50 2.23 -21.97
C GLN A 144 50.79 1.42 -22.18
N ARG A 145 50.78 0.51 -23.18
CA ARG A 145 52.02 -0.03 -23.74
C ARG A 145 52.64 1.06 -24.62
N ARG A 146 53.58 1.84 -24.08
CA ARG A 146 54.55 2.56 -24.91
C ARG A 146 55.57 1.53 -25.41
N SER A 147 55.51 1.17 -26.69
CA SER A 147 56.62 0.55 -27.39
C SER A 147 57.64 1.65 -27.70
N LEU A 148 58.73 1.72 -26.93
CA LEU A 148 59.92 2.49 -27.30
C LEU A 148 60.83 1.63 -28.17
N PRO A 149 61.41 2.17 -29.26
CA PRO A 149 62.52 1.52 -29.92
C PRO A 149 63.75 1.54 -29.02
N SER A 150 64.43 0.40 -29.00
CA SER A 150 65.60 0.05 -28.19
C SER A 150 66.71 1.10 -28.23
N SER A 151 67.39 1.26 -27.07
CA SER A 151 68.80 1.67 -26.86
C SER A 151 69.10 3.03 -26.19
N VAL A 152 68.78 3.22 -24.88
CA VAL A 152 69.47 4.19 -23.98
C VAL A 152 69.36 3.73 -22.48
N PRO A 153 70.38 3.90 -21.60
CA PRO A 153 70.36 3.48 -20.17
C PRO A 153 69.46 4.36 -19.25
N PRO A 154 69.18 3.93 -18.00
CA PRO A 154 68.02 4.41 -17.23
C PRO A 154 68.30 5.75 -16.54
N ALA A 155 67.68 6.82 -17.03
CA ALA A 155 67.41 8.00 -16.22
C ALA A 155 66.06 7.80 -15.51
N GLN A 156 65.99 8.13 -14.22
CA GLN A 156 64.78 8.07 -13.42
C GLN A 156 63.65 8.89 -14.08
N GLU A 157 62.76 8.22 -14.80
CA GLU A 157 61.60 8.83 -15.42
C GLU A 157 60.44 8.76 -14.42
N THR A 158 60.11 9.92 -13.84
CA THR A 158 58.97 10.12 -12.97
C THR A 158 57.70 9.70 -13.70
N GLN A 159 57.13 8.55 -13.32
CA GLN A 159 55.85 8.09 -13.84
C GLN A 159 54.74 9.03 -13.36
N ALA A 160 54.43 10.05 -14.16
CA ALA A 160 53.20 10.82 -13.99
C ALA A 160 52.03 9.94 -14.41
N ALA A 161 51.41 9.25 -13.44
CA ALA A 161 50.13 8.60 -13.62
C ALA A 161 49.07 9.68 -13.89
N ALA A 162 48.81 9.97 -15.17
CA ALA A 162 47.71 10.82 -15.57
C ALA A 162 46.39 10.07 -15.33
N SER A 163 45.78 10.29 -14.17
CA SER A 163 44.42 9.89 -13.86
C SER A 163 43.46 10.75 -14.69
N ARG A 164 42.90 10.19 -15.77
CA ARG A 164 41.74 10.80 -16.44
C ARG A 164 40.53 10.78 -15.50
N PRO A 165 39.65 11.79 -15.54
CA PRO A 165 38.43 11.79 -14.76
C PRO A 165 37.61 10.54 -15.08
N SER A 166 37.25 9.82 -14.01
CA SER A 166 36.34 8.68 -14.02
C SER A 166 35.07 9.05 -14.79
N ARG A 167 34.70 8.27 -15.81
CA ARG A 167 33.34 8.35 -16.37
C ARG A 167 32.42 7.76 -15.31
N SER A 168 31.67 8.61 -14.62
CA SER A 168 30.55 8.18 -13.79
C SER A 168 29.50 7.58 -14.72
N GLY A 169 29.33 6.26 -14.67
CA GLY A 169 28.18 5.61 -15.27
C GLY A 169 27.10 5.48 -14.20
N ASN A 170 25.88 5.89 -14.48
CA ASN A 170 24.76 5.57 -13.59
C ASN A 170 24.37 4.11 -13.88
N SER A 171 24.46 3.25 -12.87
CA SER A 171 23.94 1.88 -12.94
C SER A 171 22.65 1.84 -12.16
N CYS A 172 21.57 1.43 -12.82
CA CYS A 172 20.28 1.24 -12.15
C CYS A 172 20.05 -0.25 -11.90
N ALA A 173 19.65 -0.60 -10.68
CA ALA A 173 19.37 -1.96 -10.30
C ALA A 173 18.33 -2.00 -9.18
N TYR A 174 17.64 -3.14 -9.07
CA TYR A 174 16.89 -3.46 -7.87
C TYR A 174 17.87 -3.88 -6.78
N THR A 175 17.89 -3.16 -5.68
CA THR A 175 18.66 -3.48 -4.49
C THR A 175 17.69 -3.91 -3.38
N ARG A 176 18.10 -4.91 -2.61
CA ARG A 176 17.38 -5.27 -1.40
C ARG A 176 17.79 -4.28 -0.30
N VAL A 177 16.84 -3.51 0.20
CA VAL A 177 17.03 -2.55 1.28
C VAL A 177 16.35 -3.09 2.53
N GLU A 178 17.09 -3.08 3.64
CA GLU A 178 16.52 -3.38 4.96
C GLU A 178 16.02 -2.10 5.59
N HIS A 179 14.76 -2.10 5.99
CA HIS A 179 14.13 -0.99 6.69
C HIS A 179 13.87 -1.40 8.12
N ALA A 180 14.37 -0.59 9.06
CA ALA A 180 14.04 -0.71 10.47
C ALA A 180 12.85 0.19 10.78
N LEU A 181 11.86 -0.36 11.49
CA LEU A 181 10.63 0.31 11.86
C LEU A 181 10.27 -0.03 13.29
N THR A 182 9.59 0.87 13.98
CA THR A 182 9.02 0.60 15.30
C THR A 182 7.54 0.30 15.17
N ARG A 183 7.05 -0.79 15.77
CA ARG A 183 5.70 -1.33 15.56
C ARG A 183 5.04 -1.76 16.85
N TYR A 184 3.72 -1.78 16.87
CA TYR A 184 3.01 -2.31 18.03
C TYR A 184 3.14 -3.84 18.09
N ALA A 185 3.30 -4.39 19.30
CA ALA A 185 3.45 -5.83 19.51
C ALA A 185 2.30 -6.64 18.86
N PHE A 186 1.06 -6.16 18.95
CA PHE A 186 -0.09 -6.85 18.34
C PHE A 186 -0.06 -6.87 16.80
N GLN A 187 0.62 -5.92 16.15
CA GLN A 187 0.79 -5.92 14.68
C GLN A 187 1.80 -6.99 14.27
N GLU A 188 2.89 -7.11 15.03
CA GLU A 188 3.90 -8.15 14.83
C GLU A 188 3.32 -9.56 15.06
N ASP A 189 2.52 -9.74 16.11
CA ASP A 189 1.93 -11.05 16.47
C ASP A 189 1.06 -11.64 15.35
N VAL A 190 0.50 -10.79 14.48
CA VAL A 190 -0.30 -11.20 13.32
C VAL A 190 0.49 -11.09 12.01
N GLY A 191 1.78 -10.76 12.05
CA GLY A 191 2.61 -10.59 10.86
C GLY A 191 2.12 -9.50 9.90
N TYR A 192 1.42 -8.49 10.42
CA TYR A 192 0.88 -7.41 9.60
C TYR A 192 2.01 -6.55 9.03
N VAL A 193 2.04 -6.38 7.71
CA VAL A 193 2.97 -5.45 7.06
C VAL A 193 2.26 -4.10 6.93
N PRO A 194 2.77 -3.02 7.54
CA PRO A 194 2.15 -1.70 7.47
C PRO A 194 2.04 -1.18 6.03
N PRO A 195 1.02 -0.35 5.74
CA PRO A 195 0.89 0.26 4.43
C PRO A 195 2.10 1.14 4.14
N ILE A 196 2.69 0.94 2.96
CA ILE A 196 3.77 1.75 2.42
C ILE A 196 3.14 2.93 1.66
N PRO A 197 3.22 4.18 2.17
CA PRO A 197 2.50 5.32 1.61
C PRO A 197 2.83 5.58 0.13
N TYR A 198 4.11 5.46 -0.24
CA TYR A 198 4.55 5.67 -1.63
C TYR A 198 3.90 4.69 -2.61
N LEU A 199 3.72 3.42 -2.23
CA LEU A 199 3.07 2.43 -3.09
C LEU A 199 1.58 2.71 -3.25
N ILE A 200 0.91 3.17 -2.18
CA ILE A 200 -0.48 3.62 -2.24
C ILE A 200 -0.59 4.84 -3.15
N GLN A 201 0.28 5.83 -2.97
CA GLN A 201 0.29 7.05 -3.80
C GLN A 201 0.59 6.73 -5.27
N GLN A 202 1.47 5.77 -5.55
CA GLN A 202 1.73 5.32 -6.92
C GLN A 202 0.47 4.72 -7.57
N ALA A 203 -0.32 3.95 -6.81
CA ALA A 203 -1.57 3.35 -7.29
C ALA A 203 -2.77 4.33 -7.27
N ARG A 204 -2.75 5.31 -6.38
CA ARG A 204 -3.78 6.32 -6.14
C ARG A 204 -3.12 7.68 -5.80
N PRO A 205 -2.71 8.48 -6.80
CA PRO A 205 -1.92 9.70 -6.59
C PRO A 205 -2.57 10.77 -5.70
N ALA A 206 -3.90 10.75 -5.61
CA ALA A 206 -4.66 11.65 -4.73
C ALA A 206 -4.65 11.22 -3.25
N MET A 207 -4.04 10.07 -2.92
CA MET A 207 -3.98 9.52 -1.57
C MET A 207 -2.54 9.44 -1.09
N ALA A 208 -2.18 10.39 -0.23
CA ALA A 208 -1.02 10.28 0.64
C ALA A 208 -1.55 10.00 2.05
N LEU A 209 -1.29 8.79 2.57
CA LEU A 209 -1.81 8.31 3.83
C LEU A 209 -0.66 8.06 4.82
N GLU A 210 -0.88 8.45 6.07
CA GLU A 210 0.01 8.14 7.19
C GLU A 210 -0.74 7.38 8.28
N GLU A 211 -0.04 6.44 8.93
CA GLU A 211 -0.60 5.65 10.02
C GLU A 211 -0.44 6.41 11.35
N ALA A 212 -1.56 6.75 12.00
CA ALA A 212 -1.59 7.36 13.31
C ALA A 212 -1.30 6.33 14.43
N HIS A 213 -0.96 6.84 15.63
CA HIS A 213 -0.78 6.00 16.81
C HIS A 213 -1.99 5.11 17.10
N ALA A 214 -1.70 3.89 17.58
CA ALA A 214 -2.71 2.91 17.95
C ALA A 214 -3.44 3.31 19.23
N VAL A 215 -4.76 3.10 19.23
CA VAL A 215 -5.62 3.24 20.41
C VAL A 215 -6.23 1.87 20.71
N CYS A 216 -5.99 1.35 21.91
CA CYS A 216 -6.55 0.07 22.36
C CYS A 216 -7.65 0.29 23.39
N VAL A 217 -8.79 -0.38 23.20
CA VAL A 217 -9.93 -0.38 24.12
C VAL A 217 -10.39 -1.81 24.41
N PRO A 218 -11.07 -2.07 25.54
CA PRO A 218 -11.71 -3.37 25.76
C PRO A 218 -12.66 -3.74 24.63
N ALA A 219 -12.54 -4.98 24.12
CA ALA A 219 -13.39 -5.45 23.04
C ALA A 219 -14.86 -5.55 23.48
N SER A 220 -15.78 -5.12 22.61
CA SER A 220 -17.22 -5.29 22.84
C SER A 220 -17.57 -6.79 22.79
N PRO A 221 -18.37 -7.32 23.76
CA PRO A 221 -18.76 -8.73 23.76
C PRO A 221 -19.67 -9.12 22.58
N HIS A 222 -20.29 -8.13 21.92
CA HIS A 222 -21.12 -8.32 20.73
C HIS A 222 -20.45 -7.78 19.45
N GLY A 223 -19.19 -7.36 19.54
CA GLY A 223 -18.43 -6.84 18.42
C GLY A 223 -17.84 -7.94 17.53
N PRO A 224 -17.27 -7.56 16.38
CA PRO A 224 -16.47 -8.46 15.57
C PRO A 224 -15.27 -9.01 16.35
N THR A 225 -14.86 -10.25 16.06
CA THR A 225 -13.75 -10.93 16.76
C THR A 225 -12.53 -11.14 15.88
N ASN A 226 -12.61 -10.73 14.62
CA ASN A 226 -11.56 -10.82 13.62
C ASN A 226 -10.86 -9.48 13.43
N ASN A 227 -9.61 -9.56 12.98
CA ASN A 227 -8.90 -8.41 12.43
C ASN A 227 -9.61 -7.92 11.18
N ARG A 228 -9.65 -6.61 10.98
CA ARG A 228 -10.39 -6.00 9.87
C ARG A 228 -9.85 -4.61 9.53
N ILE A 229 -9.97 -4.25 8.27
CA ILE A 229 -9.83 -2.86 7.82
C ILE A 229 -11.23 -2.27 7.62
N GLU A 230 -11.43 -1.06 8.12
CA GLU A 230 -12.72 -0.37 8.10
C GLU A 230 -12.56 1.01 7.49
N ALA A 231 -13.64 1.51 6.90
CA ALA A 231 -13.76 2.90 6.52
C ALA A 231 -15.23 3.33 6.49
N VAL A 232 -15.44 4.64 6.44
CA VAL A 232 -16.74 5.24 6.15
C VAL A 232 -16.77 5.60 4.67
N VAL A 233 -17.81 5.15 3.98
CA VAL A 233 -18.03 5.38 2.56
C VAL A 233 -19.16 6.36 2.39
N HIS A 234 -19.00 7.29 1.46
CA HIS A 234 -20.02 8.29 1.14
C HIS A 234 -20.48 8.17 -0.30
N GLY A 235 -21.79 8.01 -0.47
CA GLY A 235 -22.43 7.76 -1.76
C GLY A 235 -22.44 6.28 -2.15
N GLY A 236 -22.68 6.04 -3.44
CA GLY A 236 -22.84 4.68 -3.99
C GLY A 236 -24.19 4.04 -3.73
N SER A 237 -24.26 2.75 -4.03
CA SER A 237 -25.49 1.94 -3.93
C SER A 237 -25.65 1.24 -2.56
N GLY A 238 -24.86 1.67 -1.57
CA GLY A 238 -24.89 1.17 -0.20
C GLY A 238 -24.25 -0.21 0.03
N PRO A 239 -24.34 -0.73 1.27
CA PRO A 239 -23.63 -1.94 1.70
C PRO A 239 -23.94 -3.20 0.88
N ARG A 240 -25.20 -3.33 0.45
CA ARG A 240 -25.65 -4.50 -0.33
C ARG A 240 -24.96 -4.56 -1.68
N ALA A 241 -24.87 -3.44 -2.39
CA ALA A 241 -24.20 -3.39 -3.67
C ALA A 241 -22.69 -3.62 -3.54
N ALA A 242 -22.07 -3.14 -2.46
CA ALA A 242 -20.66 -3.41 -2.18
C ALA A 242 -20.38 -4.90 -1.99
N LEU A 243 -21.26 -5.63 -1.29
CA LEU A 243 -21.17 -7.08 -1.12
C LEU A 243 -21.31 -7.81 -2.46
N GLU A 244 -22.31 -7.44 -3.26
CA GLU A 244 -22.52 -8.01 -4.60
C GLU A 244 -21.34 -7.74 -5.54
N ALA A 245 -20.75 -6.54 -5.47
CA ALA A 245 -19.58 -6.17 -6.24
C ALA A 245 -18.33 -6.97 -5.81
N ALA A 246 -18.13 -7.14 -4.50
CA ALA A 246 -17.04 -7.95 -3.96
C ALA A 246 -17.07 -9.39 -4.51
N HIS A 247 -18.25 -10.01 -4.57
CA HIS A 247 -18.43 -11.35 -5.14
C HIS A 247 -18.09 -11.45 -6.64
N ARG A 248 -18.22 -10.36 -7.39
CA ARG A 248 -17.90 -10.34 -8.83
C ARG A 248 -16.41 -10.16 -9.10
N VAL A 249 -15.74 -9.28 -8.34
CA VAL A 249 -14.32 -8.95 -8.53
C VAL A 249 -13.44 -10.06 -7.97
N HIS A 250 -13.81 -10.60 -6.82
CA HIS A 250 -13.16 -11.74 -6.21
C HIS A 250 -14.25 -12.78 -5.91
N PRO A 251 -14.52 -13.74 -6.83
CA PRO A 251 -15.37 -14.87 -6.50
C PRO A 251 -14.70 -15.62 -5.35
N VAL A 252 -15.11 -15.27 -4.13
CA VAL A 252 -14.57 -15.80 -2.89
C VAL A 252 -14.70 -17.33 -2.98
N ARG A 253 -13.55 -18.01 -3.09
CA ARG A 253 -13.39 -19.33 -2.46
C ARG A 253 -13.80 -19.07 -1.02
N MET A 254 -14.99 -19.51 -0.63
CA MET A 254 -15.41 -19.47 0.76
C MET A 254 -14.38 -20.27 1.56
N TYR A 255 -13.48 -19.57 2.24
CA TYR A 255 -12.75 -20.13 3.37
C TYR A 255 -13.77 -20.16 4.51
N LEU A 256 -14.46 -21.31 4.58
CA LEU A 256 -15.23 -21.76 5.73
C LEU A 256 -14.27 -22.24 6.81
#